data_AF-A0A1F0TBS6-F1
#
_entry.id   AF-A0A1F0TBS6-F1
#
_cell.length_a   1.000
_cell.length_b   1.000
_cell.length_c   1.000
_cell.angle_alpha   90.00
_cell.angle_beta   90.00
_cell.angle_gamma   90.00
#
_symmetry.space_group_name_H-M   'P 1'
#
loop_
_entity.id
_entity.type
_entity.pdbx_description
1 polymer ?
#
loop_
_entity_poly.entity_id
_entity_poly.type
_entity_poly.pdbx_seq_one_letter_code
_entity_poly.pdbx_strand_id
1 'polypeptide(L)'
;MSDQNPNVELNKEEDKLIVEDNLVEDMKNGPKAVKKASTLLSFSFYLALAYILLFITLALFTAPWGIVFLIFLGPNLIAYVIATFLTRIGIKKVNRNFLYASAGFYLLSGLLAFDPDWEMFRVFPYLSLVLVLIGIFLTKDTSN
;
A
#
# COMPACT_ATOMS: atom_id res chain seq x y z
N MET A 1 28.60 -61.88 -28.02
CA MET A 1 29.21 -60.77 -27.26
C MET A 1 28.27 -59.58 -27.39
N SER A 2 27.89 -59.01 -26.25
CA SER A 2 26.87 -57.99 -26.08
C SER A 2 27.59 -56.71 -25.64
N ASP A 3 27.64 -55.70 -26.49
CA ASP A 3 28.19 -54.39 -26.14
C ASP A 3 27.04 -53.40 -25.98
N GLN A 4 26.54 -53.31 -24.73
CA GLN A 4 25.67 -52.22 -24.30
C GLN A 4 26.54 -51.00 -23.98
N ASN A 5 26.33 -49.90 -24.70
CA ASN A 5 26.91 -48.59 -24.41
C ASN A 5 26.02 -47.86 -23.39
N PRO A 6 26.46 -47.62 -22.14
CA PRO A 6 25.70 -46.88 -21.14
C PRO A 6 26.23 -45.45 -21.09
N ASN A 7 25.86 -44.59 -22.04
CA ASN A 7 26.32 -43.19 -21.98
C ASN A 7 25.40 -42.16 -22.67
N VAL A 8 24.12 -42.50 -22.87
CA VAL A 8 23.15 -41.58 -23.49
C VAL A 8 22.17 -40.97 -22.47
N GLU A 9 22.06 -41.52 -21.26
CA GLU A 9 21.13 -41.01 -20.23
C GLU A 9 21.70 -39.88 -19.36
N LEU A 10 23.03 -39.80 -19.17
CA LEU A 10 23.63 -38.81 -18.26
C LEU A 10 23.48 -37.36 -18.77
N ASN A 11 23.55 -37.18 -20.08
CA ASN A 11 23.59 -35.86 -20.71
C ASN A 11 22.22 -35.18 -20.73
N LYS A 12 21.15 -35.94 -20.50
CA LYS A 12 19.77 -35.45 -20.53
C LYS A 12 19.29 -34.98 -19.15
N GLU A 13 19.90 -35.50 -18.09
CA GLU A 13 19.62 -35.09 -16.72
C GLU A 13 20.39 -33.82 -16.34
N GLU A 14 21.65 -33.68 -16.76
CA GLU A 14 22.43 -32.45 -16.51
C GLU A 14 21.82 -31.22 -17.20
N ASP A 15 21.36 -31.36 -18.44
CA ASP A 15 20.73 -30.26 -19.19
C ASP A 15 19.36 -29.86 -18.59
N LYS A 16 18.64 -30.83 -17.99
CA LYS A 16 17.38 -30.59 -17.27
C LYS A 16 17.60 -29.91 -15.92
N LEU A 17 18.68 -30.27 -15.21
CA LEU A 17 19.06 -29.69 -13.92
C LEU A 17 19.57 -28.26 -14.08
N ILE A 18 20.36 -27.98 -15.14
CA ILE A 18 20.82 -26.62 -15.48
C ILE A 18 19.65 -25.71 -15.87
N VAL A 19 18.62 -26.24 -16.55
CA VAL A 19 17.42 -25.47 -16.89
C VAL A 19 16.57 -25.17 -15.65
N GLU A 20 16.47 -26.12 -14.70
CA GLU A 20 15.72 -25.96 -13.45
C GLU A 20 16.40 -24.98 -12.47
N ASP A 21 17.73 -24.99 -12.38
CA ASP A 21 18.49 -24.08 -11.52
C ASP A 21 18.43 -22.63 -12.02
N ASN A 22 18.48 -22.41 -13.35
CA ASN A 22 18.32 -21.10 -13.95
C ASN A 22 16.86 -20.58 -13.90
N LEU A 23 15.85 -21.47 -13.93
CA LEU A 23 14.44 -21.11 -13.75
C LEU A 23 14.11 -20.72 -12.30
N VAL A 24 14.80 -21.31 -11.32
CA VAL A 24 14.61 -20.99 -9.90
C VAL A 24 15.27 -19.66 -9.52
N GLU A 25 16.39 -19.28 -10.16
CA GLU A 25 16.97 -17.94 -9.99
C GLU A 25 16.19 -16.83 -10.72
N ASP A 26 15.55 -17.13 -11.86
CA ASP A 26 14.72 -16.17 -12.59
C ASP A 26 13.40 -15.83 -11.85
N MET A 27 12.87 -16.78 -11.07
CA MET A 27 11.70 -16.53 -10.20
C MET A 27 11.96 -15.57 -9.03
N LYS A 28 13.23 -15.24 -8.72
CA LYS A 28 13.58 -14.30 -7.64
C LYS A 28 13.59 -12.84 -8.07
N ASN A 29 13.57 -12.56 -9.37
CA ASN A 29 13.66 -11.22 -9.92
C ASN A 29 12.38 -10.72 -10.59
N GLY A 30 11.22 -11.28 -10.23
CA GLY A 30 9.93 -10.63 -10.48
C GLY A 30 9.98 -9.17 -10.02
N PRO A 31 9.40 -8.22 -10.79
CA PRO A 31 9.78 -6.81 -10.75
C PRO A 31 9.75 -6.28 -9.32
N LYS A 32 10.95 -6.02 -8.77
CA LYS A 32 11.14 -5.50 -7.40
C LYS A 32 10.34 -4.20 -7.21
N ALA A 33 10.05 -3.48 -8.28
CA ALA A 33 9.18 -2.31 -8.33
C ALA A 33 7.72 -2.61 -7.93
N VAL A 34 7.09 -3.67 -8.44
CA VAL A 34 5.68 -4.02 -8.11
C VAL A 34 5.55 -4.41 -6.64
N LYS A 35 6.50 -5.21 -6.12
CA LYS A 35 6.52 -5.57 -4.69
C LYS A 35 6.67 -4.32 -3.82
N LYS A 36 7.61 -3.42 -4.16
CA LYS A 36 7.84 -2.17 -3.41
C LYS A 36 6.64 -1.21 -3.44
N ALA A 37 6.00 -1.03 -4.59
CA ALA A 37 4.82 -0.19 -4.72
C ALA A 37 3.65 -0.71 -3.88
N SER A 38 3.42 -2.03 -3.90
CA SER A 38 2.43 -2.71 -3.06
C SER A 38 2.76 -2.58 -1.56
N THR A 39 4.03 -2.67 -1.18
CA THR A 39 4.48 -2.45 0.20
C THR A 39 4.20 -1.02 0.66
N LEU A 40 4.50 -0.01 -0.16
CA LEU A 40 4.28 1.40 0.19
C LEU A 40 2.78 1.72 0.33
N LEU A 41 1.95 1.23 -0.59
CA LEU A 41 0.49 1.35 -0.51
C LEU A 41 -0.06 0.69 0.77
N SER A 42 0.47 -0.48 1.13
CA SER A 42 0.08 -1.18 2.36
C SER A 42 0.51 -0.40 3.60
N PHE A 43 1.75 0.13 3.61
CA PHE A 43 2.23 1.00 4.69
C PHE A 43 1.34 2.23 4.85
N SER A 44 0.97 2.87 3.74
CA SER A 44 0.03 4.00 3.73
C SER A 44 -1.32 3.64 4.35
N PHE A 45 -1.83 2.44 4.04
CA PHE A 45 -3.09 1.97 4.59
C PHE A 45 -3.01 1.74 6.11
N TYR A 46 -1.95 1.10 6.60
CA TYR A 46 -1.75 0.90 8.04
C TYR A 46 -1.53 2.22 8.78
N LEU A 47 -0.79 3.16 8.20
CA LEU A 47 -0.61 4.50 8.75
C LEU A 47 -1.96 5.22 8.89
N ALA A 48 -2.82 5.11 7.88
CA ALA A 48 -4.16 5.69 7.94
C ALA A 48 -5.04 5.03 9.01
N LEU A 49 -4.97 3.71 9.15
CA LEU A 49 -5.69 3.00 10.20
C LEU A 49 -5.22 3.41 11.60
N ALA A 50 -3.90 3.56 11.78
CA ALA A 50 -3.29 4.02 13.02
C ALA A 50 -3.73 5.45 13.37
N TYR A 51 -3.80 6.35 12.38
CA TYR A 51 -4.29 7.71 12.58
C TYR A 51 -5.77 7.73 13.03
N ILE A 52 -6.64 6.95 12.38
CA ILE A 52 -8.05 6.84 12.78
C ILE A 52 -8.16 6.34 14.22
N LEU A 53 -7.37 5.32 14.58
CA LEU A 53 -7.40 4.76 15.93
C LEU A 53 -6.90 5.76 16.97
N LEU A 54 -5.78 6.44 16.70
CA LEU A 54 -5.24 7.52 17.53
C LEU A 54 -6.31 8.58 17.82
N PHE A 55 -7.04 8.97 16.77
CA PHE A 55 -8.07 10.00 16.85
C PHE A 55 -9.24 9.57 17.74
N ILE A 56 -9.72 8.34 17.57
CA ILE A 56 -10.79 7.77 18.41
C ILE A 56 -10.31 7.67 19.86
N THR A 57 -9.10 7.17 20.10
CA THR A 57 -8.52 7.08 21.44
C THR A 57 -8.42 8.45 22.10
N LEU A 58 -7.98 9.48 21.38
CA LEU A 58 -7.85 10.84 21.90
C LEU A 58 -9.23 11.46 22.21
N ALA A 59 -10.21 11.25 21.34
CA ALA A 59 -11.58 11.70 21.56
C ALA A 59 -12.21 11.06 22.81
N LEU A 60 -11.91 9.78 23.07
CA LEU A 60 -12.36 9.08 24.29
C LEU A 60 -11.62 9.54 25.55
N PHE A 61 -10.30 9.76 25.45
CA PHE A 61 -9.45 10.08 26.60
C PHE A 61 -9.66 11.50 27.14
N THR A 62 -10.02 12.44 26.27
CA THR A 62 -10.15 13.88 26.61
C THR A 62 -11.48 14.25 27.29
N ALA A 63 -12.36 13.28 27.55
CA ALA A 63 -13.57 13.42 28.35
C ALA A 63 -14.45 14.62 27.87
N PRO A 64 -14.87 15.65 28.65
CA PRO A 64 -15.72 16.73 28.12
C PRO A 64 -15.13 17.46 26.89
N TRP A 65 -13.81 17.51 26.77
CA TRP A 65 -13.11 18.14 25.65
C TRP A 65 -13.17 17.32 24.36
N GLY A 66 -13.50 16.02 24.44
CA GLY A 66 -13.62 15.14 23.29
C GLY A 66 -14.74 15.58 22.32
N ILE A 67 -15.82 16.17 22.82
CA ILE A 67 -16.91 16.70 21.98
C ILE A 67 -16.43 17.91 21.17
N VAL A 68 -15.68 18.82 21.80
CA VAL A 68 -15.09 19.98 21.14
C VAL A 68 -14.13 19.51 20.05
N PHE A 69 -13.25 18.56 20.39
CA PHE A 69 -12.35 17.91 19.45
C PHE A 69 -13.08 17.31 18.24
N LEU A 70 -14.19 16.58 18.46
CA LEU A 70 -14.98 15.97 17.39
C LEU A 70 -15.72 17.00 16.52
N ILE A 71 -16.09 18.17 17.02
CA ILE A 71 -16.76 19.20 16.21
C ILE A 71 -15.79 19.80 15.19
N PHE A 72 -14.59 20.18 15.62
CA PHE A 72 -13.60 20.79 14.75
C PHE A 72 -12.97 19.77 13.79
N LEU A 73 -12.82 18.54 14.26
CA LEU A 73 -11.95 17.57 13.64
C LEU A 73 -12.76 16.38 13.04
N GLY A 74 -14.03 16.23 13.40
CA GLY A 74 -14.93 15.21 12.86
C GLY A 74 -15.16 15.28 11.34
N PRO A 75 -15.41 16.46 10.73
CA PRO A 75 -15.63 16.56 9.29
C PRO A 75 -14.44 16.05 8.47
N ASN A 76 -13.20 16.34 8.89
CA ASN A 76 -12.02 15.80 8.21
C ASN A 76 -11.91 14.28 8.36
N LEU A 77 -12.27 13.75 9.54
CA LEU A 77 -12.16 12.33 9.84
C LEU A 77 -13.11 11.51 8.97
N ILE A 78 -14.32 12.00 8.68
CA ILE A 78 -15.27 11.33 7.79
C ILE A 78 -14.65 11.12 6.40
N ALA A 79 -14.11 12.19 5.80
CA ALA A 79 -13.43 12.10 4.51
C ALA A 79 -12.22 11.17 4.56
N TYR A 80 -11.47 11.19 5.67
CA TYR A 80 -10.30 10.33 5.87
C TYR A 80 -10.65 8.85 5.98
N VAL A 81 -11.73 8.51 6.70
CA VAL A 81 -12.24 7.14 6.81
C VAL A 81 -12.68 6.61 5.45
N ILE A 82 -13.40 7.43 4.68
CA ILE A 82 -13.79 7.09 3.30
C ILE A 82 -12.54 6.84 2.45
N ALA A 83 -11.55 7.73 2.49
CA ALA A 83 -10.27 7.56 1.79
C ALA A 83 -9.59 6.23 2.16
N THR A 84 -9.59 5.87 3.44
CA THR A 84 -8.98 4.64 3.97
C THR A 84 -9.68 3.40 3.42
N PHE A 85 -11.02 3.39 3.39
CA PHE A 85 -11.79 2.29 2.78
C PHE A 85 -11.52 2.16 1.29
N LEU A 86 -11.51 3.27 0.55
CA LEU A 86 -11.21 3.27 -0.89
C LEU A 86 -9.77 2.80 -1.14
N THR A 87 -8.81 3.20 -0.30
CA THR A 87 -7.42 2.73 -0.38
C THR A 87 -7.35 1.21 -0.22
N ARG A 88 -8.05 0.65 0.76
CA ARG A 88 -8.13 -0.80 0.97
C ARG A 88 -8.72 -1.52 -0.25
N ILE A 89 -9.80 -0.99 -0.82
CA ILE A 89 -10.44 -1.55 -2.01
C ILE A 89 -9.49 -1.46 -3.21
N GLY A 90 -8.82 -0.32 -3.39
CA GLY A 90 -7.85 -0.08 -4.44
C GLY A 90 -6.66 -1.04 -4.37
N ILE A 91 -6.13 -1.30 -3.18
CA ILE A 91 -5.08 -2.30 -2.96
C ILE A 91 -5.61 -3.70 -3.28
N LYS A 92 -6.73 -4.11 -2.68
CA LYS A 92 -7.27 -5.48 -2.82
C LYS A 92 -7.64 -5.82 -4.28
N LYS A 93 -8.16 -4.84 -5.02
CA LYS A 93 -8.57 -5.00 -6.43
C LYS A 93 -7.48 -4.58 -7.42
N VAL A 94 -6.32 -4.12 -6.94
CA VAL A 94 -5.23 -3.53 -7.76
C VAL A 94 -5.79 -2.49 -8.75
N ASN A 95 -6.75 -1.67 -8.30
CA ASN A 95 -7.50 -0.75 -9.15
C ASN A 95 -7.10 0.70 -8.88
N ARG A 96 -6.46 1.33 -9.88
CA ARG A 96 -5.97 2.71 -9.79
C ARG A 96 -7.07 3.74 -9.62
N ASN A 97 -8.26 3.54 -10.17
CA ASN A 97 -9.36 4.51 -10.04
C ASN A 97 -9.78 4.66 -8.57
N PHE A 98 -9.83 3.56 -7.81
CA PHE A 98 -10.11 3.62 -6.37
C PHE A 98 -8.99 4.30 -5.58
N LEU A 99 -7.73 4.14 -5.99
CA LEU A 99 -6.58 4.80 -5.35
C LEU A 99 -6.53 6.31 -5.66
N TYR A 100 -6.85 6.72 -6.88
CA TYR A 100 -6.98 8.14 -7.22
C TYR A 100 -8.18 8.78 -6.51
N ALA A 101 -9.30 8.06 -6.42
CA ALA A 101 -10.45 8.52 -5.65
C ALA A 101 -10.10 8.66 -4.16
N SER A 102 -9.37 7.70 -3.56
CA SER A 102 -8.92 7.85 -2.18
C SER A 102 -7.95 9.01 -1.99
N ALA A 103 -7.03 9.25 -2.93
CA ALA A 103 -6.17 10.44 -2.91
C ALA A 103 -7.00 11.73 -2.89
N GLY A 104 -8.05 11.83 -3.71
CA GLY A 104 -8.99 12.96 -3.67
C GLY A 104 -9.64 13.15 -2.29
N PHE A 105 -10.05 12.08 -1.62
CA PHE A 105 -10.61 12.15 -0.27
C PHE A 105 -9.58 12.48 0.82
N TYR A 106 -8.32 12.03 0.70
CA TYR A 106 -7.26 12.46 1.62
C TYR A 106 -6.96 13.96 1.47
N LEU A 107 -6.95 14.47 0.24
CA LEU A 107 -6.82 15.91 -0.01
C LEU A 107 -7.99 16.68 0.60
N LEU A 108 -9.23 16.22 0.36
CA LEU A 108 -10.43 16.83 0.93
C LEU A 108 -10.40 16.82 2.46
N SER A 109 -9.96 15.71 3.07
CA SER A 109 -9.76 15.61 4.51
C SER A 109 -8.78 16.67 5.01
N GLY A 110 -7.62 16.83 4.37
CA GLY A 110 -6.65 17.87 4.73
C GLY A 110 -7.22 19.28 4.66
N LEU A 111 -8.04 19.57 3.65
CA LEU A 111 -8.72 20.87 3.51
C LEU A 111 -9.79 21.11 4.59
N LEU A 112 -10.50 20.06 5.01
CA LEU A 112 -11.53 20.14 6.05
C LEU A 112 -10.96 20.27 7.47
N ALA A 113 -9.68 19.94 7.68
CA ALA A 113 -8.99 20.10 8.96
C ALA A 113 -8.48 21.55 9.15
N PHE A 114 -9.34 22.56 8.99
CA PHE A 114 -8.94 23.96 8.83
C PHE A 114 -8.57 24.70 10.13
N ASP A 115 -8.83 24.11 11.30
CA ASP A 115 -8.65 24.77 12.58
C ASP A 115 -7.15 25.07 12.90
N PRO A 116 -6.79 26.32 13.27
CA PRO A 116 -5.43 26.70 13.65
C PRO A 116 -4.91 26.00 14.92
N ASP A 117 -5.77 25.76 15.91
CA ASP A 117 -5.35 25.18 17.19
C ASP A 117 -5.04 23.68 17.06
N TRP A 118 -5.52 23.04 16.00
CA TRP A 118 -5.40 21.60 15.72
C TRP A 118 -4.59 21.31 14.44
N GLU A 119 -3.75 22.25 14.02
CA GLU A 119 -3.02 22.18 12.74
C GLU A 119 -2.17 20.92 12.60
N MET A 120 -1.63 20.38 13.70
CA MET A 120 -0.84 19.14 13.69
C MET A 120 -1.60 17.94 13.09
N PHE A 121 -2.93 17.89 13.20
CA PHE A 121 -3.74 16.80 12.67
C PHE A 121 -3.92 16.88 11.16
N ARG A 122 -3.66 18.05 10.56
CA ARG A 122 -3.70 18.27 9.10
C ARG A 122 -2.58 17.55 8.36
N VAL A 123 -1.48 17.25 9.07
CA VAL A 123 -0.29 16.59 8.50
C VAL A 123 -0.60 15.18 8.00
N PHE A 124 -1.41 14.41 8.74
CA PHE A 124 -1.69 13.02 8.43
C PHE A 124 -2.48 12.83 7.11
N PRO A 125 -3.56 13.58 6.83
CA PRO A 125 -4.20 13.62 5.52
C PRO A 125 -3.23 13.85 4.35
N TYR A 126 -2.35 14.85 4.45
CA TYR A 126 -1.40 15.14 3.38
C TYR A 126 -0.30 14.08 3.27
N LEU A 127 0.16 13.53 4.39
CA LEU A 127 1.13 12.44 4.39
C LEU A 127 0.54 11.20 3.70
N SER A 128 -0.69 10.81 4.04
CA SER A 128 -1.40 9.71 3.39
C SER A 128 -1.64 9.97 1.90
N LEU A 129 -2.00 11.20 1.52
CA LEU A 129 -2.12 11.61 0.12
C LEU A 129 -0.82 11.37 -0.65
N VAL A 130 0.30 11.89 -0.15
CA VAL A 130 1.61 11.75 -0.79
C VAL A 130 2.02 10.29 -0.91
N LEU A 131 1.83 9.50 0.16
CA LEU A 131 2.14 8.06 0.14
C LEU A 131 1.29 7.31 -0.91
N VAL A 132 -0.01 7.57 -0.97
CA VAL A 132 -0.88 6.93 -1.97
C VAL A 132 -0.46 7.32 -3.38
N LEU A 133 -0.18 8.60 -3.64
CA LEU A 133 0.26 9.06 -4.96
C LEU A 133 1.59 8.40 -5.35
N ILE A 134 2.60 8.42 -4.48
CA ILE A 134 3.88 7.75 -4.73
C ILE A 134 3.66 6.26 -5.00
N GLY A 135 2.83 5.60 -4.20
CA GLY A 135 2.52 4.18 -4.41
C GLY A 135 1.84 3.90 -5.75
N ILE A 136 0.94 4.78 -6.22
CA ILE A 136 0.36 4.69 -7.57
C ILE A 136 1.44 4.85 -8.65
N PHE A 137 2.32 5.85 -8.50
CA PHE A 137 3.41 6.11 -9.45
C PHE A 137 4.39 4.93 -9.53
N LEU A 138 4.80 4.36 -8.40
CA LEU A 138 5.69 3.20 -8.37
C LEU A 138 5.04 1.92 -8.93
N THR A 139 3.70 1.85 -8.95
CA THR A 139 2.95 0.76 -9.60
C THR A 139 2.96 0.89 -11.14
N LYS A 140 3.46 2.01 -11.69
CA LYS A 140 3.46 2.29 -13.14
C LYS A 140 4.59 1.61 -13.91
N ASP A 141 5.68 1.23 -13.25
CA ASP A 141 6.91 0.75 -13.91
C ASP A 141 6.94 -0.75 -14.21
N THR A 142 5.84 -1.36 -14.66
CA THR A 142 5.82 -2.81 -15.01
C THR A 142 5.13 -3.13 -16.33
N SER A 143 4.80 -2.12 -17.13
CA SER A 143 4.49 -2.32 -18.55
C SER A 143 5.61 -1.71 -19.37
N ASN A 144 6.63 -2.48 -19.70
CA ASN A 144 7.51 -2.30 -20.86
C ASN A 144 8.08 -3.67 -21.21
#